data_AF-A0A1I5EDC5-F1
#
_entry.id   AF-A0A1I5EDC5-F1
#
_cell.length_a   1.000
_cell.length_b   1.000
_cell.length_c   1.000
_cell.angle_alpha   90.00
_cell.angle_beta   90.00
_cell.angle_gamma   90.00
#
_symmetry.space_group_name_H-M   'P 1'
#
loop_
_entity.id
_entity.type
_entity.pdbx_description
1 polymer ?
#
loop_
_entity_poly.entity_id
_entity_poly.type
_entity_poly.pdbx_seq_one_letter_code
_entity_poly.pdbx_strand_id
1 'polypeptide(L)' 'MARRQKKNSPSIVATVTGKITVSPKRIKCQTGKVIAVATMQAQSDKRSDYSLRVVGFDEMALSVMLL' A
#
# COMPACT_ATOMS: atom_id res chain seq x y z
N MET A 1 8.10 31.20 26.72
CA MET A 1 7.66 30.69 25.40
C MET A 1 7.19 29.25 25.59
N ALA A 2 5.89 28.95 25.40
CA ALA A 2 5.33 27.62 25.65
C ALA A 2 5.69 26.65 24.51
N ARG A 3 6.34 25.54 24.86
CA ARG A 3 6.75 24.47 23.93
C ARG A 3 5.52 23.68 23.48
N ARG A 4 4.99 23.99 22.29
CA ARG A 4 3.86 23.28 21.67
C ARG A 4 4.27 21.82 21.42
N GLN A 5 3.78 20.88 22.24
CA GLN A 5 4.03 19.46 22.05
C GLN A 5 3.36 18.99 20.74
N LYS A 6 4.15 18.52 19.78
CA LYS A 6 3.64 17.82 18.58
C LYS A 6 2.94 16.56 19.07
N LYS A 7 1.61 16.51 18.95
CA LYS A 7 0.82 15.31 19.19
C LYS A 7 1.18 14.30 18.09
N ASN A 8 2.05 13.34 18.40
CA ASN A 8 2.36 12.22 17.52
C ASN A 8 1.08 11.37 17.37
N SER A 9 0.35 11.57 16.28
CA SER A 9 -0.70 10.66 15.86
C SER A 9 -0.07 9.29 15.59
N PRO A 10 -0.60 8.19 16.16
CA PRO A 10 -0.07 6.86 15.90
C PRO A 10 -0.21 6.57 14.39
N SER A 11 0.91 6.23 13.75
CA SER A 11 0.92 5.72 12.39
C SER A 11 0.08 4.44 12.35
N ILE A 12 -0.99 4.43 11.56
CA ILE A 12 -1.79 3.22 11.33
C ILE A 12 -0.94 2.29 10.47
N VAL A 13 -0.39 1.24 11.09
CA VAL A 13 0.39 0.20 10.42
C VAL A 13 -0.43 -1.07 10.40
N ALA A 14 -0.62 -1.66 9.22
CA ALA A 14 -1.27 -2.94 9.04
C ALA A 14 -0.38 -3.86 8.19
N THR A 15 -0.10 -5.05 8.70
CA THR A 15 0.62 -6.10 7.97
C THR A 15 -0.41 -7.04 7.35
N VAL A 16 -0.35 -7.21 6.03
CA VAL A 16 -1.25 -8.09 5.28
C VAL A 16 -0.42 -9.07 4.48
N THR A 17 -0.74 -10.35 4.60
CA THR A 17 -0.10 -11.44 3.86
C THR A 17 -1.07 -11.99 2.83
N GLY A 18 -0.56 -12.37 1.65
CA GLY A 18 -1.39 -12.92 0.60
C GLY A 18 -0.64 -13.10 -0.72
N LYS A 19 -1.37 -13.57 -1.73
CA LYS A 19 -0.83 -13.83 -3.08
C LYS A 19 -1.25 -12.74 -4.05
N ILE A 20 -0.33 -12.24 -4.86
CA ILE A 20 -0.67 -11.31 -5.94
C ILE A 20 -1.44 -12.08 -7.02
N THR A 21 -2.68 -11.68 -7.28
CA THR A 21 -3.55 -12.32 -8.27
C THR A 21 -3.56 -11.58 -9.60
N VAL A 22 -3.24 -10.28 -9.59
CA VAL A 22 -3.15 -9.45 -10.79
C VAL A 22 -1.80 -8.76 -10.79
N SER A 23 -1.07 -8.91 -11.90
CA SER A 23 0.23 -8.27 -12.08
C SER A 23 0.15 -6.77 -11.79
N PRO A 24 1.10 -6.25 -11.00
CA PRO A 24 1.20 -4.84 -10.70
C PRO A 24 1.20 -3.97 -11.95
N LYS A 25 0.37 -2.91 -11.95
CA LYS A 25 0.26 -1.99 -13.08
C LYS A 25 0.61 -0.57 -12.67
N ARG A 26 1.38 0.10 -13.53
CA ARG A 26 1.64 1.53 -13.41
C ARG A 26 0.42 2.35 -13.80
N ILE A 27 0.03 3.27 -12.93
CA ILE A 27 -0.97 4.30 -13.22
C ILE A 27 -0.24 5.63 -13.39
N LYS A 28 -0.55 6.34 -14.48
CA LYS A 28 -0.06 7.70 -14.72
C LYS A 28 -0.92 8.66 -13.90
N CYS A 29 -0.31 9.44 -13.01
CA CYS A 29 -0.96 10.56 -12.34
C CYS A 29 -0.58 11.88 -12.99
N GLN A 30 -1.51 12.83 -13.00
CA GLN A 30 -1.33 14.18 -13.57
C GLN A 30 -0.16 14.95 -12.92
N THR A 31 0.19 14.61 -11.67
CA THR A 31 1.30 15.21 -10.91
C THR A 31 2.66 14.59 -11.18
N GLY A 32 2.80 13.70 -12.17
CA GLY A 32 4.09 13.06 -12.52
C GLY A 32 4.56 11.99 -11.52
N LYS A 33 3.87 11.82 -10.39
CA LYS A 33 4.17 10.80 -9.39
C LYS A 33 3.86 9.40 -9.93
N VAL A 34 4.77 8.47 -9.70
CA VAL A 34 4.59 7.06 -10.06
C VAL A 34 3.65 6.42 -9.05
N ILE A 35 2.57 5.81 -9.54
CA ILE A 35 1.68 4.98 -8.74
C ILE A 35 1.67 3.58 -9.32
N ALA A 36 1.82 2.58 -8.46
CA ALA A 36 1.62 1.18 -8.79
C ALA A 36 0.37 0.68 -8.08
N VAL A 37 -0.44 -0.10 -8.79
CA VAL A 37 -1.56 -0.81 -8.19
C VAL A 37 -1.33 -2.30 -8.37
N ALA A 38 -1.33 -3.03 -7.26
CA ALA A 38 -1.34 -4.48 -7.23
C ALA A 38 -2.65 -4.96 -6.61
N THR A 39 -3.20 -6.04 -7.16
CA THR A 39 -4.34 -6.73 -6.52
C THR A 39 -3.83 -8.03 -5.95
N MET A 40 -4.07 -8.23 -4.66
CA MET A 40 -3.69 -9.43 -3.94
C MET A 40 -4.91 -10.08 -3.32
N GLN A 41 -4.89 -11.40 -3.23
CA GLN A 41 -5.79 -12.16 -2.38
C GLN A 41 -5.15 -12.23 -1.00
N ALA A 42 -5.67 -11.41 -0.08
CA ALA A 42 -5.23 -11.37 1.29
C ALA A 42 -5.79 -12.58 2.05
N GLN A 43 -4.89 -13.29 2.72
CA GLN A 43 -5.24 -14.42 3.58
C GLN A 43 -5.50 -13.92 4.99
N SER A 44 -6.48 -14.51 5.67
CA SER A 44 -6.79 -14.16 7.05
C SER A 44 -7.24 -15.39 7.83
N ASP A 45 -6.75 -15.53 9.05
CA ASP A 45 -7.19 -16.60 9.93
C ASP A 45 -8.62 -16.39 10.44
N LYS A 46 -9.11 -15.14 10.39
CA LYS A 46 -10.41 -14.76 10.96
C LYS A 46 -11.54 -14.76 9.93
N ARG A 47 -11.23 -14.76 8.63
CA ARG A 47 -12.21 -14.67 7.55
C ARG A 47 -11.68 -15.32 6.28
N SER A 48 -12.58 -15.73 5.40
CA SER A 48 -12.23 -16.21 4.07
C SER A 48 -11.33 -15.23 3.32
N ASP A 49 -10.49 -15.78 2.46
CA ASP A 49 -9.61 -15.04 1.58
C ASP A 49 -10.37 -13.98 0.78
N TYR A 50 -9.85 -12.76 0.77
CA TYR A 50 -10.53 -11.61 0.18
C TYR A 50 -9.59 -10.80 -0.71
N SER A 51 -10.15 -10.18 -1.74
CA SER A 51 -9.39 -9.33 -2.65
C SER A 51 -9.04 -8.00 -1.97
N LEU A 52 -7.77 -7.62 -2.03
CA LEU A 52 -7.23 -6.38 -1.49
C LEU A 52 -6.43 -5.67 -2.59
N ARG A 53 -6.69 -4.37 -2.75
CA ARG A 53 -5.90 -3.51 -3.63
C ARG A 53 -4.84 -2.77 -2.82
N VAL A 54 -3.60 -2.93 -3.22
CA VAL A 54 -2.45 -2.23 -2.66
C VAL A 54 -1.99 -1.17 -3.66
N VAL A 55 -1.83 0.06 -3.17
CA VAL A 55 -1.37 1.20 -3.97
C VAL A 55 -0.02 1.65 -3.42
N GLY A 56 1.03 1.45 -4.21
CA GLY A 56 2.37 1.94 -3.92
C GLY A 56 2.58 3.31 -4.56
N PHE A 57 3.30 4.19 -3.86
CA PHE A 57 3.67 5.51 -4.37
C PHE A 57 5.19 5.60 -4.52
N ASP A 58 5.64 6.25 -5.59
CA ASP A 58 7.04 6.61 -5.82
C ASP A 58 7.99 5.39 -5.85
N GLU A 59 9.02 5.33 -5.01
CA GLU A 59 9.93 4.17 -4.94
C GLU A 59 9.21 2.87 -4.58
N MET A 60 8.25 2.92 -3.66
CA MET A 60 7.43 1.75 -3.30
C MET A 60 6.61 1.26 -4.50
N ALA A 61 6.26 2.14 -5.44
CA ALA A 61 5.58 1.75 -6.67
C ALA A 61 6.50 0.94 -7.60
N LEU A 62 7.78 1.28 -7.67
CA LEU A 62 8.77 0.55 -8.46
C LEU A 62 9.03 -0.84 -7.88
N SER A 63 9.19 -0.94 -6.55
CA SER A 63 9.39 -2.22 -5.87
C SER A 63 8.21 -3.17 -6.09
N VAL A 64 6.99 -2.64 -6.14
CA VAL A 64 5.79 -3.45 -6.42
C VAL A 64 5.76 -3.93 -7.88
N MET A 65 6.39 -3.24 -8.85
CA MET A 65 6.42 -3.68 -10.25
C MET A 65 7.48 -4.74 -10.60
N LEU A 66 8.46 -4.96 -9.72
CA LEU A 66 9.56 -5.92 -9.95
C LEU A 66 9.22 -7.34 -9.44
N LEU A 67 7.96 -7.59 -9.05
CA LEU A 67 7.45 -8.87 -8.56
C LEU A 67 6.98 -9.81 -9.67
#